data_AF-A0A661QAS1-F1
#
_entry.id   AF-A0A661QAS1-F1
#
_cell.length_a   1.000
_cell.length_b   1.000
_cell.length_c   1.000
_cell.angle_alpha   90.00
_cell.angle_beta   90.00
_cell.angle_gamma   90.00
#
_symmetry.space_group_name_H-M   'P 1'
#
loop_
_entity.id
_entity.type
_entity.pdbx_description
1 polymer ?
#
loop_
_entity_poly.entity_id
_entity_poly.type
_entity_poly.pdbx_seq_one_letter_code
_entity_poly.pdbx_strand_id
1 'polypeptide(L)'
;VIYAKELDEIPVVRVHSECLTGDAIGSLKCDCRDQLEFALELANKSGGMVIYLRQEGRNIGLLNKINAYALQDKGLNTVEANHQLGFRADERTYEMVTYILHHFNISKIKLLTNNPDKVNSISDIEIVERVPIIMKTNKHNRDYIATKKEDMGHLF
;
A
#
# COMPACT_ATOMS: atom_id res chain seq x y z
N VAL A 1 10.77 0.62 -8.97
CA VAL A 1 9.92 1.79 -9.30
C VAL A 1 9.48 1.63 -10.74
N ILE A 2 8.22 1.93 -11.06
CA ILE A 2 7.66 1.90 -12.41
C ILE A 2 7.13 3.31 -12.67
N TYR A 3 7.43 3.91 -13.81
CA TYR A 3 7.01 5.29 -14.12
C TYR A 3 6.80 5.46 -15.63
N ALA A 4 6.01 6.46 -16.00
CA ALA A 4 5.81 6.83 -17.40
C ALA A 4 7.13 7.31 -18.04
N LYS A 5 7.23 7.24 -19.38
CA LYS A 5 8.43 7.66 -20.11
C LYS A 5 8.85 9.11 -19.78
N GLU A 6 7.87 9.98 -19.61
CA GLU A 6 8.02 11.36 -19.18
C GLU A 6 7.12 11.58 -17.96
N LEU A 7 7.66 12.20 -16.92
CA LEU A 7 6.92 12.54 -15.70
C LEU A 7 6.33 13.96 -15.83
N ASP A 8 5.13 14.14 -15.30
CA ASP A 8 4.53 15.46 -15.12
C ASP A 8 5.33 16.27 -14.08
N GLU A 9 5.19 17.60 -14.07
CA GLU A 9 5.83 18.50 -13.11
C GLU A 9 5.45 18.14 -11.67
N ILE A 10 4.18 17.78 -11.47
CA ILE A 10 3.66 17.25 -10.20
C ILE A 10 3.01 15.89 -10.47
N PRO A 11 3.79 14.80 -10.46
CA PRO A 11 3.31 13.50 -10.89
C PRO A 11 2.31 12.91 -9.89
N VAL A 12 1.37 12.13 -10.41
CA VAL A 12 0.56 11.23 -9.59
C VAL A 12 1.44 10.07 -9.15
N VAL A 13 1.58 9.88 -7.83
CA VAL A 13 2.43 8.84 -7.26
C VAL A 13 1.59 7.86 -6.46
N ARG A 14 1.73 6.57 -6.77
CA ARG A 14 1.18 5.47 -5.97
C ARG A 14 2.29 4.81 -5.17
N VAL A 15 2.16 4.78 -3.85
CA VAL A 15 2.97 3.93 -2.98
C VAL A 15 2.22 2.62 -2.73
N HIS A 16 2.62 1.56 -3.43
CA HIS A 16 2.03 0.23 -3.31
C HIS A 16 2.86 -0.65 -2.39
N SER A 17 2.25 -1.24 -1.37
CA SER A 17 2.89 -2.24 -0.52
C SER A 17 2.64 -3.61 -1.14
N GLU A 18 3.71 -4.36 -1.39
CA GLU A 18 3.66 -5.71 -1.98
C GLU A 18 2.63 -6.60 -1.28
N CYS A 19 1.79 -7.24 -2.10
CA CYS A 19 0.86 -8.28 -1.68
C CYS A 19 0.93 -9.44 -2.67
N LEU A 20 1.85 -10.37 -2.47
CA LEU A 20 2.10 -11.48 -3.40
C LEU A 20 0.82 -12.22 -3.79
N THR A 21 -0.02 -12.50 -2.80
CA THR A 21 -1.28 -13.24 -3.01
C THR A 21 -2.24 -12.50 -3.92
N GLY A 22 -2.33 -11.17 -3.82
CA GLY A 22 -3.17 -10.36 -4.68
C GLY A 22 -2.51 -10.14 -6.03
N ASP A 23 -1.31 -9.55 -5.99
CA ASP A 23 -0.61 -8.98 -7.13
C ASP A 23 -0.18 -10.04 -8.15
N ALA A 24 0.22 -11.25 -7.71
CA ALA A 24 0.74 -12.30 -8.60
C ALA A 24 -0.15 -13.55 -8.67
N ILE A 25 -0.80 -13.94 -7.56
CA ILE A 25 -1.52 -15.23 -7.46
C ILE A 25 -3.05 -15.07 -7.67
N GLY A 26 -3.55 -13.84 -7.80
CA GLY A 26 -4.95 -13.57 -8.16
C GLY A 26 -5.95 -13.79 -7.02
N SER A 27 -5.54 -13.60 -5.77
CA SER A 27 -6.42 -13.67 -4.60
C SER A 27 -7.58 -12.68 -4.72
N LEU A 28 -8.80 -13.18 -4.51
CA LEU A 28 -10.02 -12.37 -4.47
C LEU A 28 -10.31 -11.79 -3.08
N LYS A 29 -9.53 -12.16 -2.06
CA LYS A 29 -9.74 -11.76 -0.65
C LYS A 29 -9.32 -10.32 -0.35
N CYS A 30 -8.55 -9.69 -1.25
CA CYS A 30 -8.13 -8.30 -1.15
C CYS A 30 -8.30 -7.61 -2.50
N ASP A 31 -8.22 -6.29 -2.51
CA ASP A 31 -8.28 -5.43 -3.69
C ASP A 31 -6.89 -4.96 -4.17
N CYS A 32 -5.79 -5.53 -3.63
CA CYS A 32 -4.43 -5.08 -3.93
C CYS A 32 -4.11 -5.10 -5.44
N ARG A 33 -4.51 -6.16 -6.14
CA ARG A 33 -4.31 -6.28 -7.58
C ARG A 33 -5.03 -5.19 -8.36
N ASP A 34 -6.32 -5.01 -8.09
CA ASP A 34 -7.14 -4.00 -8.75
C ASP A 34 -6.55 -2.60 -8.52
N GLN A 35 -6.09 -2.30 -7.30
CA GLN A 35 -5.43 -1.04 -6.98
C GLN A 35 -4.08 -0.87 -7.71
N LEU A 36 -3.31 -1.95 -7.89
CA LEU A 36 -2.04 -1.92 -8.61
C LEU A 36 -2.25 -1.71 -10.11
N GLU A 37 -3.15 -2.47 -10.73
CA GLU A 37 -3.48 -2.34 -12.15
C GLU A 37 -4.02 -0.94 -12.46
N PHE A 38 -4.96 -0.44 -11.65
CA PHE A 38 -5.47 0.92 -11.77
C PHE A 38 -4.37 1.98 -11.65
N ALA A 39 -3.46 1.83 -10.68
CA ALA A 39 -2.39 2.79 -10.49
C ALA A 39 -1.38 2.80 -11.64
N LEU A 40 -1.07 1.64 -12.21
CA LEU A 40 -0.19 1.52 -13.38
C LEU A 40 -0.83 2.18 -14.61
N GLU A 41 -2.13 1.96 -14.84
CA GLU A 41 -2.86 2.59 -15.95
C GLU A 41 -2.91 4.11 -15.79
N LEU A 42 -3.24 4.60 -14.59
CA LEU A 42 -3.29 6.03 -14.31
C LEU A 42 -1.91 6.67 -14.47
N ALA A 43 -0.88 6.07 -13.89
CA ALA A 43 0.50 6.57 -14.00
C ALA A 43 0.94 6.67 -15.46
N ASN A 44 0.64 5.66 -16.30
CA ASN A 44 0.98 5.71 -17.71
C ASN A 44 0.23 6.85 -18.46
N LYS A 45 -1.02 7.11 -18.12
CA LYS A 45 -1.85 8.16 -18.76
C LYS A 45 -1.49 9.57 -18.30
N SER A 46 -1.07 9.75 -17.05
CA SER A 46 -0.89 11.08 -16.45
C SER A 46 0.57 11.48 -16.23
N GLY A 47 1.55 10.73 -16.76
CA GLY A 47 2.95 11.01 -16.48
C GLY A 47 3.33 10.75 -15.01
N GLY A 48 2.79 9.68 -14.43
CA GLY A 48 2.92 9.33 -13.01
C GLY A 48 3.93 8.22 -12.70
N MET A 49 3.93 7.80 -11.44
CA MET A 49 4.85 6.81 -10.88
C MET A 49 4.17 5.84 -9.92
N VAL A 50 4.56 4.57 -9.96
CA VAL A 50 4.25 3.55 -8.97
C VAL A 50 5.52 3.10 -8.26
N ILE A 51 5.56 3.36 -6.95
CA ILE A 51 6.60 2.89 -6.04
C ILE A 51 6.10 1.60 -5.39
N TYR A 52 6.63 0.47 -5.85
CA TYR A 52 6.33 -0.85 -5.31
C TYR A 52 7.29 -1.18 -4.18
N LEU A 53 6.83 -1.06 -2.94
CA LEU A 53 7.59 -1.36 -1.73
C LEU A 53 7.47 -2.85 -1.40
N ARG A 54 8.60 -3.55 -1.42
CA ARG A 54 8.70 -4.98 -1.08
C ARG A 54 8.67 -5.24 0.43
N GLN A 55 7.63 -4.74 1.09
CA GLN A 55 7.40 -4.82 2.53
C GLN A 55 6.19 -5.73 2.84
N GLU A 56 6.22 -6.95 2.32
CA GLU A 56 5.16 -7.95 2.52
C GLU A 56 4.90 -8.19 4.03
N GLY A 57 3.62 -8.40 4.38
CA GLY A 57 3.23 -8.69 5.77
C GLY A 57 3.43 -7.54 6.77
N ARG A 58 3.45 -6.27 6.34
CA ARG A 58 3.86 -5.13 7.19
C ARG A 58 5.34 -5.17 7.58
N ASN A 59 6.18 -5.54 6.61
CA ASN A 59 7.63 -5.64 6.74
C ASN A 59 8.14 -6.78 7.66
N ILE A 60 7.28 -7.71 8.09
CA ILE A 60 7.69 -8.95 8.77
C ILE A 60 8.05 -10.06 7.77
N GLY A 61 7.70 -9.90 6.49
CA GLY A 61 7.95 -10.87 5.43
C GLY A 61 6.88 -11.97 5.30
N LEU A 62 6.86 -12.63 4.13
CA LEU A 62 5.81 -13.62 3.79
C LEU A 62 5.78 -14.82 4.74
N LEU A 63 6.95 -15.35 5.12
CA LEU A 63 7.03 -16.52 6.00
C LEU A 63 6.41 -16.23 7.37
N ASN A 64 6.71 -15.05 7.94
CA ASN A 64 6.17 -14.64 9.22
C ASN A 64 4.68 -14.27 9.13
N LYS A 65 4.21 -13.77 7.99
CA LYS A 65 2.78 -13.60 7.72
C LYS A 65 2.03 -14.94 7.77
N ILE A 66 2.61 -16.00 7.18
CA ILE A 66 2.04 -17.36 7.25
C ILE A 66 2.05 -17.88 8.69
N ASN A 67 3.14 -17.70 9.43
CA ASN A 67 3.21 -18.08 10.84
C ASN A 67 2.20 -17.30 11.69
N ALA A 68 1.99 -16.02 11.42
CA ALA A 68 1.00 -15.19 12.10
C ALA A 68 -0.42 -15.69 11.82
N TYR A 69 -0.73 -16.13 10.60
CA TYR A 69 -2.01 -16.78 10.29
C TYR A 69 -2.17 -18.09 11.06
N ALA A 70 -1.13 -18.92 11.15
CA ALA A 70 -1.19 -20.16 11.93
C ALA A 70 -1.40 -19.92 13.44
N LEU A 71 -0.98 -18.77 13.98
CA LEU A 71 -1.28 -18.35 15.35
C LEU A 71 -2.69 -17.79 15.49
N GLN A 72 -3.18 -17.05 14.49
CA GLN A 72 -4.55 -16.55 14.46
C GLN A 72 -5.58 -17.68 14.37
N ASP A 73 -5.29 -18.74 13.61
CA ASP A 73 -6.11 -19.96 13.55
C ASP A 73 -6.23 -20.66 14.92
N LYS A 74 -5.30 -20.39 15.84
CA LYS A 74 -5.33 -20.87 17.24
C LYS A 74 -6.03 -19.90 18.19
N GLY A 75 -6.60 -18.81 17.67
CA GLY A 75 -7.42 -17.86 18.43
C GLY A 75 -6.72 -16.55 18.80
N LEU A 76 -5.47 -16.33 18.39
CA LEU A 76 -4.78 -15.05 18.65
C LEU A 76 -5.28 -13.95 17.71
N ASN A 77 -5.32 -12.72 18.19
CA ASN A 77 -5.50 -11.57 17.31
C ASN A 77 -4.19 -11.22 16.58
N THR A 78 -4.26 -10.35 15.57
CA THR A 78 -3.10 -9.99 14.73
C THR A 78 -1.95 -9.35 15.52
N VAL A 79 -2.25 -8.60 16.57
CA VAL A 79 -1.23 -7.92 17.40
C VAL A 79 -0.52 -8.95 18.28
N GLU A 80 -1.26 -9.82 18.95
CA GLU A 80 -0.74 -10.92 19.76
C GLU A 80 0.12 -11.87 18.94
N ALA A 81 -0.35 -12.25 17.75
CA ALA A 81 0.41 -13.11 16.85
C ALA A 81 1.74 -12.47 16.42
N ASN A 82 1.75 -11.18 16.07
CA ASN A 82 2.98 -10.48 15.70
C ASN A 82 3.94 -10.35 16.89
N HIS A 83 3.44 -10.01 18.09
CA HIS A 83 4.26 -9.93 19.30
C HIS A 83 4.85 -11.28 19.68
N GLN A 84 4.08 -12.37 19.56
CA GLN A 84 4.58 -13.72 19.82
C GLN A 84 5.68 -14.14 18.83
N LEU A 85 5.64 -13.61 17.61
CA LEU A 85 6.69 -13.79 16.60
C LEU A 85 7.87 -12.82 16.77
N GLY A 86 7.84 -11.93 17.76
CA GLY A 86 8.91 -10.96 18.05
C GLY A 86 8.86 -9.66 17.24
N PHE A 87 7.73 -9.36 16.60
CA PHE A 87 7.54 -8.16 15.77
C PHE A 87 6.60 -7.15 16.41
N ARG A 88 6.74 -5.86 16.06
CA ARG A 88 5.70 -4.87 16.34
C ARG A 88 4.46 -5.11 15.46
N ALA A 89 3.35 -4.44 15.78
CA ALA A 89 2.12 -4.53 15.01
C ALA A 89 2.28 -4.05 13.54
N ASP A 90 3.23 -3.15 13.30
CA ASP A 90 3.61 -2.62 11.98
C ASP A 90 5.09 -2.17 11.99
N GLU A 91 5.92 -2.74 11.12
CA GLU A 91 7.35 -2.43 10.99
C GLU A 91 7.65 -1.66 9.68
N ARG A 92 6.62 -1.12 9.02
CA ARG A 92 6.80 -0.40 7.75
C ARG A 92 7.39 0.98 7.99
N THR A 93 8.38 1.33 7.17
CA THR A 93 8.91 2.69 7.06
C THR A 93 8.70 3.20 5.63
N TYR A 94 8.48 4.50 5.50
CA TYR A 94 8.28 5.17 4.22
C TYR A 94 9.48 6.04 3.80
N GLU A 95 10.58 6.01 4.55
CA GLU A 95 11.82 6.74 4.25
C GLU A 95 12.34 6.43 2.84
N MET A 96 12.20 5.18 2.40
CA MET A 96 12.60 4.76 1.05
C MET A 96 11.78 5.47 -0.04
N VAL A 97 10.52 5.85 0.25
CA VAL A 97 9.69 6.63 -0.70
C VAL A 97 10.31 8.00 -0.91
N THR A 98 10.66 8.70 0.16
CA THR A 98 11.32 10.01 0.10
C THR A 98 12.64 9.92 -0.65
N TYR A 99 13.48 8.93 -0.32
CA TYR A 99 14.76 8.71 -1.02
C TYR A 99 14.58 8.49 -2.53
N ILE A 100 13.58 7.68 -2.91
CA ILE A 100 13.25 7.44 -4.32
C ILE A 100 12.82 8.74 -5.00
N LEU A 101 11.92 9.50 -4.39
CA LEU A 101 11.40 10.73 -5.00
C LEU A 101 12.50 11.78 -5.19
N HIS A 102 13.39 11.94 -4.20
CA HIS A 102 14.58 12.81 -4.34
C HIS A 102 15.53 12.35 -5.44
N HIS A 103 15.74 11.05 -5.62
CA HIS A 103 16.55 10.54 -6.73
C HIS A 103 16.01 10.98 -8.11
N PHE A 104 14.69 11.13 -8.24
CA PHE A 104 14.03 11.66 -9.44
C PHE A 104 13.88 13.19 -9.43
N ASN A 105 14.45 13.89 -8.45
CA ASN A 105 14.28 15.34 -8.23
C ASN A 105 12.81 15.77 -8.06
N ILE A 106 11.97 14.90 -7.50
CA ILE A 106 10.56 15.19 -7.22
C ILE A 106 10.44 15.66 -5.78
N SER A 107 9.89 16.87 -5.59
CA SER A 107 9.60 17.45 -4.27
C SER A 107 8.10 17.63 -4.01
N LYS A 108 7.26 17.54 -5.05
CA LYS A 108 5.80 17.68 -4.96
C LYS A 108 5.10 16.51 -5.66
N ILE A 109 4.06 15.95 -5.05
CA ILE A 109 3.31 14.84 -5.62
C ILE A 109 1.80 14.97 -5.40
N LYS A 110 1.03 14.34 -6.29
CA LYS A 110 -0.38 13.98 -6.05
C LYS A 110 -0.41 12.53 -5.56
N LEU A 111 -0.70 12.29 -4.28
CA LEU A 111 -0.57 10.96 -3.69
C LEU A 111 -1.85 10.14 -3.89
N LEU A 112 -1.73 9.01 -4.59
CA LEU A 112 -2.82 8.08 -4.84
C LEU A 112 -2.99 7.10 -3.65
N THR A 113 -3.86 7.46 -2.69
CA THR A 113 -4.07 6.68 -1.45
C THR A 113 -5.42 6.92 -0.77
N ASN A 114 -5.96 5.87 -0.17
CA ASN A 114 -7.07 5.95 0.81
C ASN A 114 -6.58 5.87 2.25
N ASN A 115 -5.32 5.47 2.47
CA ASN A 115 -4.77 5.37 3.82
C ASN A 115 -4.25 6.76 4.25
N PRO A 116 -4.84 7.40 5.28
CA PRO A 116 -4.37 8.68 5.80
C PRO A 116 -2.96 8.59 6.41
N ASP A 117 -2.57 7.45 6.98
CA ASP A 117 -1.23 7.26 7.55
C ASP A 117 -0.14 7.43 6.49
N LYS A 118 -0.40 7.00 5.24
CA LYS A 118 0.54 7.20 4.13
C LYS A 118 0.76 8.67 3.81
N VAL A 119 -0.27 9.50 4.00
CA VAL A 119 -0.16 10.95 3.80
C VAL A 119 0.76 11.54 4.87
N ASN A 120 0.61 11.10 6.12
CA ASN A 120 1.40 11.62 7.25
C ASN A 120 2.81 11.04 7.35
N SER A 121 3.07 9.88 6.74
CA SER A 121 4.33 9.14 6.91
C SER A 121 5.41 9.48 5.88
N ILE A 122 5.08 10.15 4.78
CA ILE A 122 6.07 10.59 3.78
C ILE A 122 6.59 11.95 4.22
N SER A 123 7.82 11.99 4.70
CA SER A 123 8.51 13.22 5.09
C SER A 123 9.22 13.86 3.90
N ASP A 124 9.44 15.19 3.97
CA ASP A 124 10.29 15.94 3.03
C ASP A 124 9.84 15.87 1.55
N ILE A 125 8.53 15.68 1.35
CA ILE A 125 7.83 15.73 0.07
C ILE A 125 6.50 16.44 0.31
N GLU A 126 6.18 17.43 -0.51
CA GLU A 126 4.90 18.13 -0.45
C GLU A 126 3.81 17.32 -1.16
N ILE A 127 2.83 16.83 -0.40
CA ILE A 127 1.64 16.20 -0.97
C ILE A 127 0.63 17.30 -1.28
N VAL A 128 0.58 17.74 -2.54
CA VAL A 128 -0.30 18.84 -2.95
C VAL A 128 -1.77 18.42 -3.07
N GLU A 129 -2.00 17.13 -3.29
CA GLU A 129 -3.33 16.56 -3.48
C GLU A 129 -3.34 15.09 -3.05
N ARG A 130 -4.41 14.68 -2.37
CA ARG A 130 -4.72 13.25 -2.14
C ARG A 130 -5.72 12.79 -3.19
N VAL A 131 -5.31 11.87 -4.05
CA VAL A 131 -6.19 11.25 -5.04
C VAL A 131 -6.75 9.95 -4.45
N PRO A 132 -8.08 9.79 -4.32
CA PRO A 132 -8.68 8.57 -3.80
C PRO A 132 -8.60 7.41 -4.81
N ILE A 133 -8.70 6.18 -4.30
CA ILE A 133 -8.74 4.95 -5.10
C ILE A 133 -10.04 4.23 -4.81
N ILE A 134 -10.96 4.23 -5.78
CA ILE A 134 -12.28 3.63 -5.60
C ILE A 134 -12.38 2.39 -6.47
N MET A 135 -12.20 1.21 -5.87
CA MET A 135 -12.34 -0.08 -6.54
C MET A 135 -13.71 -0.69 -6.25
N LYS A 136 -14.26 -1.42 -7.22
CA LYS A 136 -15.54 -2.13 -7.04
C LYS A 136 -15.33 -3.34 -6.14
N THR A 137 -16.09 -3.42 -5.04
CA THR A 137 -16.04 -4.58 -4.15
C THR A 137 -16.62 -5.84 -4.81
N ASN A 138 -16.06 -7.00 -4.50
CA ASN A 138 -16.59 -8.31 -4.86
C ASN A 138 -17.13 -9.05 -3.62
N LYS A 139 -17.71 -10.24 -3.80
CA LYS A 139 -18.32 -11.01 -2.71
C LYS A 139 -17.33 -11.54 -1.65
N HIS A 140 -16.04 -11.58 -1.96
CA HIS A 140 -14.97 -12.13 -1.13
C HIS A 140 -14.16 -11.06 -0.38
N ASN A 141 -14.15 -9.81 -0.86
CA ASN A 141 -13.39 -8.71 -0.24
C ASN A 141 -14.25 -7.65 0.44
N ARG A 142 -15.58 -7.81 0.46
CA ARG A 142 -16.51 -6.85 1.07
C ARG A 142 -16.16 -6.56 2.53
N ASP A 143 -16.02 -7.60 3.33
CA ASP A 143 -15.73 -7.47 4.76
C ASP A 143 -14.34 -6.86 4.99
N TYR A 144 -13.36 -7.27 4.18
CA TYR A 144 -12.00 -6.71 4.22
C TYR A 144 -11.97 -5.20 3.93
N ILE A 145 -12.77 -4.73 2.95
CA ILE A 145 -12.87 -3.30 2.62
C ILE A 145 -13.66 -2.55 3.70
N ALA A 146 -14.69 -3.16 4.27
CA ALA A 146 -15.44 -2.60 5.41
C ALA A 146 -14.54 -2.37 6.62
N THR A 147 -13.75 -3.37 7.04
CA THR A 147 -12.75 -3.24 8.11
C THR A 147 -11.75 -2.11 7.84
N LYS A 148 -11.26 -1.96 6.60
CA LYS A 148 -10.36 -0.83 6.27
C LYS A 148 -11.01 0.53 6.48
N LYS A 149 -12.31 0.65 6.15
CA LYS A 149 -13.05 1.90 6.29
C LYS A 149 -13.39 2.19 7.76
N GLU A 150 -13.95 1.21 8.45
CA GLU A 150 -14.52 1.36 9.79
C GLU A 150 -13.45 1.31 10.88
N ASP A 151 -12.51 0.36 10.79
CA ASP A 151 -11.54 0.09 11.85
C ASP A 151 -10.17 0.76 11.60
N MET A 152 -9.83 1.04 10.33
CA MET A 152 -8.52 1.60 9.94
C MET A 152 -8.59 3.03 9.38
N GLY A 153 -9.77 3.66 9.41
CA GLY A 153 -9.94 5.07 9.05
C GLY A 153 -9.65 5.41 7.58
N HIS A 154 -9.71 4.44 6.66
CA HIS A 154 -9.46 4.72 5.25
C HIS A 154 -10.50 5.70 4.66
N LEU A 155 -10.00 6.71 3.97
CA LEU A 155 -10.75 7.77 3.31
C LEU A 155 -11.13 7.32 1.89
N PHE A 156 -12.33 6.77 1.73
CA PHE A 156 -12.92 6.39 0.43
C PHE A 156 -13.75 7.52 -0.15
#